data_AF-A0A922ZCW0-F1
#
_entry.id   AF-A0A922ZCW0-F1
#
_cell.length_a   1.000
_cell.length_b   1.000
_cell.length_c   1.000
_cell.angle_alpha   90.00
_cell.angle_beta   90.00
_cell.angle_gamma   90.00
#
_symmetry.space_group_name_H-M   'P 1'
#
loop_
_entity.id
_entity.type
_entity.pdbx_description
1 polymer ?
#
loop_
_entity_poly.entity_id
_entity_poly.type
_entity_poly.pdbx_seq_one_letter_code
_entity_poly.pdbx_strand_id
1 'polypeptide(L)' 'MLPMLALFATIGSPLTVSEQVNALWPLPEEEKWMEVGWHLDLFEARREAYRQNKPIFMWMMNGHPTGCT' A
#
# COMPACT_ATOMS: atom_id res chain seq x y z
N MET A 1 27.17 43.55 -15.41
CA MET A 1 27.78 42.55 -14.51
C MET A 1 26.74 42.17 -13.47
N LEU A 2 26.05 41.05 -13.66
CA LEU A 2 25.05 40.51 -12.71
C LEU A 2 25.75 40.07 -11.40
N PRO A 3 24.99 39.90 -10.30
CA PRO A 3 24.75 38.52 -9.88
C PRO A 3 23.24 38.32 -9.66
N MET A 4 22.56 37.42 -10.39
CA MET A 4 22.64 35.96 -10.22
C MET A 4 22.51 35.55 -8.73
N LEU A 5 21.53 36.09 -7.99
CA LEU A 5 21.27 35.66 -6.60
C LEU A 5 19.79 35.58 -6.23
N ALA A 6 18.88 35.56 -7.21
CA ALA A 6 17.43 35.42 -6.95
C ALA A 6 16.88 34.04 -7.36
N LEU A 7 17.67 32.96 -7.25
CA LEU A 7 17.23 31.61 -7.66
C LEU A 7 16.92 30.64 -6.51
N PHE A 8 17.04 31.03 -5.24
CA PHE A 8 16.77 30.12 -4.11
C PHE A 8 15.66 30.59 -3.17
N ALA A 9 14.65 31.27 -3.70
CA ALA A 9 13.50 31.72 -2.91
C ALA A 9 12.25 30.83 -3.09
N THR A 10 12.38 29.50 -3.16
CA THR A 10 11.24 28.56 -3.00
C THR A 10 11.68 27.16 -2.53
N ILE A 11 12.58 27.05 -1.55
CA ILE A 11 12.64 25.81 -0.76
C ILE A 11 11.71 26.06 0.43
N GLY A 12 10.48 25.55 0.35
CA GLY A 12 9.56 25.58 1.48
C GLY A 12 10.21 24.98 2.72
N SER A 13 9.77 25.39 3.92
CA SER A 13 10.26 24.83 5.17
C SER A 13 10.27 23.30 5.11
N PRO A 14 11.32 22.63 5.63
CA PRO A 14 11.36 21.18 5.62
C PRO A 14 10.11 20.63 6.34
N LEU A 15 9.44 19.67 5.70
CA LEU A 15 8.32 18.96 6.30
C LEU A 15 8.73 18.41 7.68
N THR A 16 7.84 18.52 8.64
CA THR A 16 7.95 17.81 9.91
C THR A 16 8.03 16.30 9.67
N VAL A 17 8.61 15.57 10.61
CA VAL A 17 8.66 14.10 10.53
C VAL A 17 7.27 13.50 10.35
N SER A 18 6.25 14.06 11.01
CA SER A 18 4.86 13.61 10.88
C SER A 18 4.33 13.79 9.46
N GLU A 19 4.62 14.91 8.81
CA GLU A 19 4.22 15.16 7.42
C GLU A 19 4.96 14.23 6.44
N GLN A 20 6.24 13.96 6.69
CA GLN A 20 7.03 13.01 5.89
C GLN A 20 6.48 11.58 6.01
N VAL A 21 6.17 11.13 7.23
CA VAL A 21 5.58 9.81 7.47
C VAL A 21 4.19 9.73 6.84
N ASN A 22 3.38 10.77 6.96
CA ASN A 22 2.05 10.77 6.37
C ASN A 22 2.08 10.68 4.84
N ALA A 23 3.09 11.24 4.19
CA ALA A 23 3.27 11.11 2.75
C ALA A 23 3.64 9.70 2.28
N LEU A 24 3.99 8.79 3.19
CA LEU A 24 4.28 7.38 2.89
C LEU A 24 3.07 6.46 3.03
N TRP A 25 1.98 6.93 3.65
CA TRP A 25 0.76 6.13 3.71
C TRP A 25 0.16 5.97 2.32
N PRO A 26 -0.40 4.79 2.00
CA PRO A 26 -1.08 4.59 0.73
C PRO A 26 -2.18 5.62 0.53
N LEU A 27 -2.34 6.07 -0.71
CA LEU A 27 -3.49 6.84 -1.12
C LEU A 27 -4.76 5.97 -1.06
N PRO A 28 -5.95 6.56 -0.90
CA PRO A 28 -7.20 5.79 -0.91
C PRO A 28 -7.35 4.88 -2.15
N GLU A 29 -6.86 5.31 -3.32
CA GLU A 29 -6.91 4.51 -4.53
C GLU A 29 -5.99 3.28 -4.50
N GLU A 30 -4.94 3.30 -3.68
CA GLU A 30 -3.99 2.20 -3.46
C GLU A 30 -4.53 1.19 -2.44
N GLU A 31 -5.56 1.54 -1.67
CA GLU A 31 -6.19 0.67 -0.66
C GLU A 31 -7.43 -0.09 -1.15
N LYS A 32 -7.80 -0.01 -2.44
CA LYS A 32 -8.99 -0.69 -3.00
C LYS A 32 -9.05 -2.20 -2.72
N TRP A 33 -7.90 -2.84 -2.53
CA TRP A 33 -7.83 -4.26 -2.17
C TRP A 33 -8.49 -4.56 -0.81
N MET A 34 -8.60 -3.57 0.08
CA MET A 34 -9.30 -3.68 1.37
C MET A 34 -10.82 -3.82 1.22
N GLU A 35 -11.39 -3.34 0.12
CA GLU A 35 -12.83 -3.40 -0.17
C GLU A 35 -13.26 -4.77 -0.73
N VAL A 36 -12.29 -5.61 -1.14
CA VAL A 36 -12.58 -6.96 -1.58
C VAL A 36 -13.11 -7.75 -0.39
N GLY A 37 -14.25 -8.43 -0.58
CA GLY A 37 -14.85 -9.31 0.43
C GLY A 37 -14.04 -10.60 0.63
N TRP A 38 -12.83 -10.48 1.18
CA TRP A 38 -11.92 -11.61 1.39
C TRP A 38 -12.56 -12.66 2.30
N HIS A 39 -12.45 -13.92 1.88
CA HIS A 39 -12.73 -15.05 2.77
C HIS A 39 -11.51 -15.30 3.66
N LEU A 40 -11.73 -15.35 4.97
CA LEU A 40 -10.69 -15.68 5.97
C LEU A 40 -10.57 -17.20 6.19
N ASP A 41 -11.56 -17.98 5.77
CA ASP A 41 -11.57 -19.44 5.82
C ASP A 41 -11.43 -20.02 4.41
N LEU A 42 -10.40 -20.85 4.21
CA LEU A 42 -10.09 -21.44 2.91
C LEU A 42 -11.16 -22.45 2.45
N PHE A 43 -11.81 -23.16 3.37
CA PHE A 43 -12.85 -24.13 3.04
C PHE A 43 -14.15 -23.45 2.62
N GLU A 44 -14.50 -22.32 3.23
CA GLU A 44 -15.62 -21.49 2.76
C GLU A 44 -15.35 -20.94 1.36
N ALA A 45 -14.17 -20.35 1.15
CA ALA A 45 -13.76 -19.86 -0.17
C ALA A 45 -13.83 -20.96 -1.25
N ARG A 46 -13.39 -22.18 -0.89
CA ARG A 46 -13.43 -23.35 -1.78
C ARG A 46 -14.86 -23.77 -2.13
N ARG A 47 -15.76 -23.80 -1.14
CA ARG A 47 -17.17 -24.14 -1.39
C ARG A 47 -17.82 -23.14 -2.34
N GLU A 48 -17.58 -21.84 -2.12
CA GLU A 48 -18.17 -20.79 -2.94
C GLU A 48 -17.61 -20.81 -4.37
N ALA A 49 -16.29 -20.96 -4.51
CA ALA A 49 -15.63 -21.09 -5.82
C ALA A 49 -16.19 -22.28 -6.63
N TYR A 50 -16.42 -23.43 -5.98
CA TYR A 50 -17.05 -24.58 -6.61
C TYR A 50 -18.50 -24.28 -7.05
N ARG A 51 -19.31 -23.67 -6.18
CA ARG A 51 -20.69 -23.28 -6.53
C ARG A 51 -20.76 -22.30 -7.69
N GLN A 52 -19.83 -21.35 -7.76
CA GLN A 52 -19.79 -20.34 -8.82
C GLN A 52 -19.03 -20.79 -10.08
N ASN A 53 -18.40 -21.96 -10.07
CA ASN A 53 -17.49 -22.43 -11.12
C ASN A 53 -16.39 -21.40 -11.47
N LYS A 54 -15.75 -20.84 -10.45
CA LYS A 54 -14.67 -19.85 -10.58
C LYS A 54 -13.39 -20.33 -9.90
N PRO A 55 -12.20 -19.93 -10.38
CA PRO A 55 -10.95 -20.19 -9.68
C PRO A 55 -10.86 -19.36 -8.38
N ILE A 56 -10.01 -19.80 -7.45
CA ILE A 56 -9.67 -19.07 -6.23
C ILE A 56 -8.42 -18.23 -6.49
N PHE A 57 -8.49 -16.94 -6.21
CA PHE A 57 -7.30 -16.10 -6.01
C PHE A 57 -6.97 -16.09 -4.52
N MET A 58 -5.77 -16.52 -4.16
CA MET A 58 -5.34 -16.65 -2.77
C MET A 58 -4.18 -15.70 -2.50
N TRP A 59 -4.44 -14.67 -1.68
CA TRP A 59 -3.41 -13.77 -1.18
C TRP A 59 -2.90 -14.28 0.16
N MET A 60 -1.66 -14.75 0.19
CA MET A 60 -0.98 -15.20 1.40
C MET A 60 0.39 -14.56 1.47
N MET A 61 0.70 -13.94 2.60
CA MET A 61 2.08 -13.63 2.95
C MET A 61 2.74 -14.93 3.43
N ASN A 62 3.40 -15.64 2.52
CA ASN A 62 4.29 -16.74 2.88
C ASN A 62 5.70 -16.19 3.09
N GLY A 63 5.98 -15.70 4.29
CA GLY A 63 7.31 -15.25 4.71
C GLY A 63 7.51 -15.52 6.19
N HIS A 64 8.75 -15.85 6.59
CA HIS A 64 9.11 -15.85 8.00
C HIS A 64 8.98 -14.41 8.50
N PRO A 65 8.15 -14.11 9.51
CA PRO A 65 7.83 -12.73 9.89
C PRO A 65 9.06 -11.90 10.32
N THR A 66 10.20 -12.55 10.61
CA THR A 66 11.48 -11.89 10.92
C THR A 66 12.57 -12.10 9.86
N GLY A 67 12.29 -12.74 8.73
CA GLY A 67 13.26 -12.93 7.64
C GLY A 67 14.50 -13.77 7.98
N CYS A 68 14.51 -14.53 9.08
CA CYS A 68 15.63 -15.38 9.45
C CYS A 68 15.55 -16.74 8.72
N THR A 69 16.41 -16.94 7.71
CA THR A 69 16.74 -18.26 7.13
C THR A 69 18.20 -18.56 7.34
#